data_AF-A0A2E0QIX3-F1
#
_entry.id   AF-A0A2E0QIX3-F1
#
_cell.length_a   1.000
_cell.length_b   1.000
_cell.length_c   1.000
_cell.angle_alpha   90.00
_cell.angle_beta   90.00
_cell.angle_gamma   90.00
#
_symmetry.space_group_name_H-M   'P 1'
#
loop_
_entity.id
_entity.type
_entity.pdbx_description
1 polymer ?
#
loop_
_entity_poly.entity_id
_entity_poly.type
_entity_poly.pdbx_seq_one_letter_code
_entity_poly.pdbx_strand_id
1 'polypeptide(L)'
;MDTSFFNSDMFVIGYYVLTVGSSLLLIKETKKRIFNLKNGLKSIKYAPIPFGILVFYILVIFPYIDEIPILNWSWLGYNIAFGPFADDGFWGIVPLIPLLLYMFLHINYFEERFFRKSKKMVIVWALIHIAMGIKIHMALILIPVGFVFKYVYDKKGVDNSYAMHFATNILVVCTLFLSFVL
;
A
#
# COMPACT_ATOMS: atom_id res chain seq x y z
N MET A 1 -16.71 25.19 5.72
CA MET A 1 -16.43 24.26 6.81
C MET A 1 -14.98 24.45 7.19
N ASP A 2 -14.70 24.73 8.45
CA ASP A 2 -13.35 24.94 8.95
C ASP A 2 -12.63 23.57 8.98
N THR A 3 -11.77 23.32 7.98
CA THR A 3 -11.03 22.04 7.86
C THR A 3 -9.81 21.98 8.77
N SER A 4 -9.55 23.04 9.54
CA SER A 4 -8.41 23.17 10.47
C SER A 4 -8.33 22.02 11.47
N PHE A 5 -9.47 21.49 11.94
CA PHE A 5 -9.49 20.32 12.82
C PHE A 5 -8.98 19.05 12.15
N PHE A 6 -9.45 18.76 10.92
CA PHE A 6 -9.06 17.57 10.16
C PHE A 6 -7.60 17.63 9.67
N ASN A 7 -7.05 18.83 9.57
CA ASN A 7 -5.65 19.06 9.22
C ASN A 7 -4.74 19.23 10.45
N SER A 8 -5.27 19.06 11.67
CA SER A 8 -4.45 19.18 12.88
C SER A 8 -3.58 17.95 13.07
N ASP A 9 -2.34 18.14 13.55
CA ASP A 9 -1.41 17.06 13.89
C ASP A 9 -2.06 16.03 14.82
N MET A 10 -2.92 16.48 15.73
CA MET A 10 -3.64 15.61 16.66
C MET A 10 -4.64 14.68 15.94
N PHE A 11 -5.39 15.18 14.96
CA PHE A 11 -6.30 14.35 14.17
C PHE A 11 -5.53 13.35 13.30
N VAL A 12 -4.47 13.81 12.65
CA VAL A 12 -3.61 13.03 11.76
C VAL A 12 -2.89 11.91 12.52
N ILE A 13 -2.28 12.21 13.67
CA ILE A 13 -1.63 11.23 14.56
C ILE A 13 -2.68 10.28 15.14
N GLY A 14 -3.84 10.80 15.58
CA GLY A 14 -4.93 9.97 16.11
C GLY A 14 -5.45 8.97 15.08
N TYR A 15 -5.68 9.41 13.84
CA TYR A 15 -6.12 8.55 12.74
C TYR A 15 -5.07 7.51 12.36
N TYR A 16 -3.79 7.91 12.32
CA TYR A 16 -2.68 6.99 12.12
C TYR A 16 -2.64 5.93 13.23
N VAL A 17 -2.67 6.32 14.50
CA VAL A 17 -2.66 5.39 15.65
C VAL A 17 -3.86 4.45 15.62
N LEU A 18 -5.06 4.93 15.27
CA LEU A 18 -6.25 4.07 15.17
C LEU A 18 -6.13 3.05 14.05
N THR A 19 -5.69 3.50 12.86
CA THR A 19 -5.63 2.63 11.68
C THR A 19 -4.48 1.63 11.79
N VAL A 20 -3.31 2.08 12.22
CA VAL A 20 -2.13 1.25 12.42
C VAL A 20 -2.26 0.38 13.68
N GLY A 21 -2.77 0.94 14.78
CA GLY A 21 -2.92 0.23 16.05
C GLY A 21 -3.85 -0.97 15.93
N SER A 22 -4.84 -0.91 15.01
CA SER A 22 -5.67 -2.06 14.67
C SER A 22 -4.86 -3.25 14.14
N SER A 23 -3.75 -3.01 13.43
CA SER A 23 -2.86 -4.08 12.95
C SER A 23 -2.18 -4.80 14.11
N LEU A 24 -1.87 -4.11 15.21
CA LEU A 24 -1.22 -4.71 16.39
C LEU A 24 -2.11 -5.77 17.07
N LEU A 25 -3.43 -5.68 16.90
CA LEU A 25 -4.36 -6.71 17.37
C LEU A 25 -4.14 -8.06 16.69
N LEU A 26 -3.45 -8.08 15.54
CA LEU A 26 -3.13 -9.29 14.77
C LEU A 26 -1.85 -9.98 15.24
N ILE A 27 -1.24 -9.56 16.35
CA ILE A 27 0.03 -10.13 16.84
C ILE A 27 -0.01 -11.65 16.98
N LYS A 28 -1.15 -12.22 17.41
CA LYS A 28 -1.35 -13.67 17.54
C LYS A 28 -1.26 -14.41 16.20
N GLU A 29 -1.57 -13.74 15.09
CA GLU A 29 -1.50 -14.29 13.74
C GLU A 29 -0.11 -14.20 13.11
N THR A 30 0.85 -13.49 13.73
CA THR A 30 2.17 -13.16 13.13
C THR A 30 2.91 -14.41 12.67
N LYS A 31 3.00 -15.43 13.53
CA LYS A 31 3.66 -16.71 13.18
C LYS A 31 3.01 -17.37 11.96
N LYS A 32 1.68 -17.31 11.87
CA LYS A 32 0.92 -17.86 10.75
C LYS A 32 1.18 -17.08 9.47
N ARG A 33 1.25 -15.75 9.52
CA ARG A 33 1.56 -14.90 8.35
C ARG A 33 2.96 -15.14 7.81
N ILE A 34 3.95 -15.35 8.68
CA ILE A 34 5.30 -15.76 8.27
C ILE A 34 5.27 -17.11 7.56
N PHE A 35 4.50 -18.08 8.09
CA PHE A 35 4.34 -19.38 7.43
C PHE A 35 3.64 -19.26 6.07
N ASN A 36 2.56 -18.47 5.96
CA ASN A 36 1.89 -18.19 4.68
C ASN A 36 2.84 -17.54 3.68
N LEU A 37 3.71 -16.63 4.12
CA LEU A 37 4.70 -15.97 3.26
C LEU A 37 5.71 -16.99 2.72
N LYS A 38 6.19 -17.88 3.60
CA LYS A 38 7.09 -18.97 3.24
C LYS A 38 6.46 -19.92 2.21
N ASN A 39 5.18 -20.25 2.36
CA ASN A 39 4.46 -21.10 1.41
C ASN A 39 4.34 -20.46 0.01
N GLY A 40 4.18 -19.14 -0.04
CA GLY A 40 4.03 -18.38 -1.28
C GLY A 40 5.32 -17.93 -1.96
N LEU A 41 6.49 -18.21 -1.35
CA LEU A 41 7.77 -17.59 -1.71
C LEU A 41 8.15 -17.75 -3.19
N LYS A 42 7.74 -18.85 -3.84
CA LYS A 42 7.97 -19.09 -5.28
C LYS A 42 7.30 -18.06 -6.21
N SER A 43 6.33 -17.29 -5.71
CA SER A 43 5.62 -16.27 -6.49
C SER A 43 6.18 -14.86 -6.29
N ILE A 44 7.17 -14.67 -5.41
CA ILE A 44 7.89 -13.38 -5.27
C ILE A 44 8.52 -12.96 -6.60
N LYS A 45 8.97 -13.90 -7.42
CA LYS A 45 9.55 -13.62 -8.74
C LYS A 45 8.63 -12.86 -9.70
N TYR A 46 7.33 -12.81 -9.43
CA TYR A 46 6.37 -12.06 -10.23
C TYR A 46 6.16 -10.63 -9.72
N ALA A 47 6.64 -10.28 -8.52
CA ALA A 47 6.54 -8.93 -7.94
C ALA A 47 7.12 -7.80 -8.81
N PRO A 48 8.16 -8.03 -9.64
CA PRO A 48 8.60 -7.01 -10.60
C PRO A 48 7.54 -6.57 -11.61
N ILE A 49 6.51 -7.39 -11.89
CA ILE A 49 5.43 -7.04 -12.83
C ILE A 49 4.55 -5.90 -12.27
N PRO A 50 3.86 -6.04 -11.12
CA PRO A 50 3.07 -4.95 -10.56
C PRO A 50 3.95 -3.76 -10.16
N PHE A 51 5.17 -4.00 -9.66
CA PHE A 51 6.13 -2.93 -9.40
C PHE A 51 6.48 -2.15 -10.67
N GLY A 52 6.74 -2.84 -11.78
CA GLY A 52 7.01 -2.22 -13.08
C GLY A 52 5.85 -1.37 -13.60
N ILE A 53 4.60 -1.77 -13.35
CA ILE A 53 3.42 -0.95 -13.68
C ILE A 53 3.46 0.38 -12.92
N LEU A 54 3.80 0.35 -11.62
CA LEU A 54 3.92 1.55 -10.79
C LEU A 54 5.08 2.44 -11.26
N VAL A 55 6.25 1.86 -11.53
CA VAL A 55 7.42 2.61 -12.02
C VAL A 55 7.12 3.26 -13.38
N PHE A 56 6.52 2.50 -14.31
CA PHE A 56 6.12 3.04 -15.61
C PHE A 56 5.14 4.21 -15.45
N TYR A 57 4.15 4.06 -14.57
CA TYR A 57 3.22 5.15 -14.28
C TYR A 57 3.96 6.40 -13.78
N ILE A 58 4.85 6.24 -12.79
CA ILE A 58 5.60 7.36 -12.19
C ILE A 58 6.49 8.06 -13.23
N LEU A 59 7.17 7.31 -14.09
CA LEU A 59 8.14 7.89 -15.03
C LEU A 59 7.48 8.48 -16.28
N VAL A 60 6.36 7.92 -16.72
CA VAL A 60 5.78 8.24 -18.04
C VAL A 60 4.45 8.97 -17.93
N ILE A 61 3.56 8.56 -17.03
CA ILE A 61 2.19 9.07 -16.99
C ILE A 61 2.04 10.19 -15.97
N PHE A 62 2.66 10.05 -14.80
CA PHE A 62 2.55 10.97 -13.68
C PHE A 62 2.84 12.44 -14.06
N PRO A 63 3.87 12.78 -14.86
CA PRO A 63 4.15 14.18 -15.23
C PRO A 63 2.98 14.90 -15.91
N TYR A 64 2.12 14.17 -16.62
CA TYR A 64 0.97 14.74 -17.32
C TYR A 64 -0.30 14.76 -16.45
N ILE A 65 -0.43 13.79 -15.54
CA ILE A 65 -1.64 13.63 -14.72
C ILE A 65 -1.61 14.49 -13.46
N ASP A 66 -0.43 14.76 -12.90
CA ASP A 66 -0.25 15.61 -11.71
C ASP A 66 -0.64 17.08 -11.98
N GLU A 67 -0.80 17.50 -13.24
CA GLU A 67 -1.31 18.83 -13.58
C GLU A 67 -2.84 18.95 -13.40
N ILE A 68 -3.56 17.83 -13.25
CA ILE A 68 -5.03 17.82 -13.19
C ILE A 68 -5.49 17.85 -11.72
N PRO A 69 -6.05 18.98 -11.22
CA PRO A 69 -6.27 19.16 -9.77
C PRO A 69 -7.20 18.12 -9.13
N ILE A 70 -8.27 17.73 -9.85
CA ILE A 70 -9.23 16.75 -9.33
C ILE A 70 -8.60 15.37 -9.13
N LEU A 71 -7.59 15.01 -9.93
CA LEU A 71 -6.93 13.71 -9.84
C LEU A 71 -5.93 13.64 -8.69
N ASN A 72 -5.47 14.80 -8.21
CA ASN A 72 -4.58 14.95 -7.06
C ASN A 72 -5.27 14.93 -5.71
N TRP A 73 -6.61 14.96 -5.70
CA TRP A 73 -7.35 14.92 -4.46
C TRP A 73 -7.17 13.56 -3.76
N SER A 74 -6.99 13.61 -2.44
CA SER A 74 -7.03 12.46 -1.55
C SER A 74 -7.79 12.84 -0.27
N TRP A 75 -8.33 11.86 0.45
CA TRP A 75 -9.14 12.17 1.64
C TRP A 75 -8.28 12.81 2.75
N LEU A 76 -7.13 12.20 3.06
CA LEU A 76 -6.31 12.58 4.22
C LEU A 76 -5.23 13.61 3.90
N GLY A 77 -4.97 13.92 2.63
CA GLY A 77 -3.86 14.78 2.22
C GLY A 77 -2.47 14.12 2.30
N TYR A 78 -2.31 13.02 3.03
CA TYR A 78 -1.06 12.24 3.12
C TYR A 78 -1.34 10.73 3.04
N ASN A 79 -0.34 9.94 2.66
CA ASN A 79 -0.46 8.49 2.60
C ASN A 79 -0.23 7.86 3.98
N ILE A 80 -1.25 7.19 4.52
CA ILE A 80 -1.16 6.60 5.85
C ILE A 80 -0.07 5.54 6.00
N ALA A 81 0.33 4.87 4.91
CA ALA A 81 1.39 3.86 4.96
C ALA A 81 2.76 4.46 5.31
N PHE A 82 3.01 5.72 4.96
CA PHE A 82 4.30 6.39 5.26
C PHE A 82 4.24 7.23 6.53
N GLY A 83 3.07 7.26 7.20
CA GLY A 83 2.84 8.04 8.39
C GLY A 83 2.77 9.54 8.14
N PRO A 84 2.50 10.31 9.19
CA PRO A 84 2.25 11.74 9.07
C PRO A 84 3.52 12.57 8.86
N PHE A 85 4.69 11.97 9.06
CA PHE A 85 6.00 12.63 8.99
C PHE A 85 6.73 12.32 7.67
N ALA A 86 6.01 11.85 6.64
CA ALA A 86 6.63 11.51 5.36
C ALA A 86 7.31 12.73 4.69
N ASP A 87 6.80 13.93 4.95
CA ASP A 87 7.32 15.19 4.42
C ASP A 87 8.62 15.65 5.13
N ASP A 88 8.97 15.06 6.28
CA ASP A 88 10.25 15.27 6.98
C ASP A 88 11.41 14.47 6.34
N GLY A 89 11.15 13.87 5.17
CA GLY A 89 12.11 13.10 4.40
C GLY A 89 12.51 11.79 5.08
N PHE A 90 13.76 11.38 4.86
CA PHE A 90 14.27 10.08 5.32
C PHE A 90 14.03 9.84 6.83
N TRP A 91 14.33 10.83 7.67
CA TRP A 91 14.25 10.70 9.13
C TRP A 91 12.83 10.63 9.67
N GLY A 92 11.82 11.12 8.93
CA GLY A 92 10.42 10.98 9.30
C GLY A 92 9.87 9.56 9.09
N ILE A 93 10.42 8.82 8.11
CA ILE A 93 9.92 7.49 7.73
C ILE A 93 10.69 6.36 8.41
N VAL A 94 12.02 6.51 8.61
CA VAL A 94 12.87 5.45 9.18
C VAL A 94 12.33 4.87 10.51
N PRO A 95 11.90 5.68 11.48
CA PRO A 95 11.35 5.16 12.74
C PRO A 95 10.10 4.29 12.54
N LEU A 96 9.38 4.48 11.43
CA LEU A 96 8.14 3.78 11.10
C LEU A 96 8.38 2.47 10.32
N ILE A 97 9.61 2.18 9.86
CA ILE A 97 9.91 0.96 9.09
C ILE A 97 9.45 -0.33 9.79
N PRO A 98 9.75 -0.57 11.09
CA PRO A 98 9.34 -1.82 11.74
C PRO A 98 7.82 -2.00 11.72
N LEU A 99 7.10 -0.90 11.91
CA LEU A 99 5.65 -0.85 11.90
C LEU A 99 5.10 -1.08 10.48
N LEU A 100 5.71 -0.47 9.47
CA LEU A 100 5.36 -0.65 8.07
C LEU A 100 5.55 -2.10 7.62
N LEU A 101 6.68 -2.73 7.96
CA LEU A 101 6.94 -4.14 7.68
C LEU A 101 5.92 -5.05 8.37
N TYR A 102 5.59 -4.73 9.62
CA TYR A 102 4.55 -5.44 10.37
C TYR A 102 3.17 -5.30 9.69
N MET A 103 2.82 -4.09 9.26
CA MET A 103 1.58 -3.84 8.52
C MET A 103 1.55 -4.63 7.21
N PHE A 104 2.61 -4.61 6.40
CA PHE A 104 2.67 -5.40 5.16
C PHE A 104 2.49 -6.90 5.42
N LEU A 105 3.08 -7.43 6.49
CA LEU A 105 2.95 -8.84 6.84
C LEU A 105 1.48 -9.24 7.09
N HIS A 106 0.69 -8.35 7.72
CA HIS A 106 -0.68 -8.65 8.12
C HIS A 106 -1.73 -8.18 7.11
N ILE A 107 -1.65 -6.91 6.71
CA ILE A 107 -2.60 -6.25 5.85
C ILE A 107 -2.56 -6.86 4.45
N ASN A 108 -1.38 -7.11 3.86
CA ASN A 108 -1.33 -7.68 2.52
C ASN A 108 -2.02 -9.06 2.48
N TYR A 109 -1.82 -9.90 3.50
CA TYR A 109 -2.52 -11.19 3.55
C TYR A 109 -4.04 -11.02 3.63
N PHE A 110 -4.49 -10.09 4.50
CA PHE A 110 -5.91 -9.76 4.61
C PHE A 110 -6.46 -9.29 3.27
N GLU A 111 -5.79 -8.35 2.62
CA GLU A 111 -6.22 -7.80 1.34
C GLU A 111 -6.33 -8.88 0.28
N GLU A 112 -5.34 -9.77 0.18
CA GLU A 112 -5.39 -10.87 -0.76
C GLU A 112 -6.54 -11.84 -0.46
N ARG A 113 -6.80 -12.11 0.81
CA ARG A 113 -7.88 -13.02 1.24
C ARG A 113 -9.27 -12.48 0.94
N PHE A 114 -9.50 -11.18 1.06
CA PHE A 114 -10.82 -10.57 0.91
C PHE A 114 -11.06 -9.96 -0.47
N PHE A 115 -10.09 -9.26 -1.02
CA PHE A 115 -10.29 -8.45 -2.23
C PHE A 115 -9.97 -9.15 -3.54
N ARG A 116 -9.29 -10.31 -3.54
CA ARG A 116 -9.03 -11.06 -4.78
C ARG A 116 -10.12 -12.06 -5.16
N LYS A 117 -11.12 -12.24 -4.29
CA LYS A 117 -12.23 -13.17 -4.52
C LYS A 117 -12.99 -12.89 -5.83
N SER A 118 -13.09 -11.64 -6.26
CA SER A 118 -13.73 -11.29 -7.53
C SER A 118 -13.11 -10.06 -8.17
N LYS A 119 -13.33 -9.88 -9.48
CA LYS A 119 -12.86 -8.69 -10.22
C LYS A 119 -13.46 -7.39 -9.66
N LYS A 120 -14.71 -7.44 -9.19
CA LYS A 120 -15.38 -6.30 -8.54
C LYS A 120 -14.66 -5.90 -7.25
N MET A 121 -14.24 -6.87 -6.45
CA MET A 121 -13.53 -6.60 -5.19
C MET A 121 -12.12 -6.03 -5.41
N VAL A 122 -11.47 -6.32 -6.55
CA VAL A 122 -10.21 -5.64 -6.93
C VAL A 122 -10.42 -4.15 -7.14
N ILE A 123 -11.52 -3.77 -7.80
CA ILE A 123 -11.87 -2.35 -8.01
C ILE A 123 -12.17 -1.69 -6.66
N VAL A 124 -12.96 -2.33 -5.80
CA VAL A 124 -13.27 -1.82 -4.45
C VAL A 124 -11.98 -1.61 -3.64
N TRP A 125 -11.07 -2.58 -3.66
CA TRP A 125 -9.77 -2.46 -3.00
C TRP A 125 -8.99 -1.24 -3.48
N ALA A 126 -8.89 -1.05 -4.79
CA ALA A 126 -8.18 0.09 -5.37
C ALA A 126 -8.81 1.43 -4.94
N LEU A 127 -10.14 1.55 -4.95
CA LEU A 127 -10.83 2.79 -4.59
C LEU A 127 -10.79 3.10 -3.09
N ILE A 128 -10.77 2.09 -2.22
CA ILE A 128 -10.63 2.30 -0.76
C ILE A 128 -9.31 3.00 -0.42
N HIS A 129 -8.27 2.85 -1.24
CA HIS A 129 -7.01 3.55 -1.03
C HIS A 129 -7.16 5.08 -1.04
N ILE A 130 -8.18 5.62 -1.72
CA ILE A 130 -8.48 7.06 -1.69
C ILE A 130 -8.84 7.51 -0.28
N ALA A 131 -9.61 6.70 0.46
CA ALA A 131 -9.94 6.94 1.85
C ALA A 131 -8.71 6.79 2.77
N MET A 132 -7.69 6.03 2.34
CA MET A 132 -6.40 5.90 3.03
C MET A 132 -5.40 7.02 2.67
N GLY A 133 -5.84 8.05 1.95
CA GLY A 133 -5.04 9.21 1.60
C GLY A 133 -4.20 9.07 0.33
N ILE A 134 -4.42 8.01 -0.45
CA ILE A 134 -3.83 7.86 -1.79
C ILE A 134 -4.59 8.76 -2.78
N LYS A 135 -3.86 9.52 -3.61
CA LYS A 135 -4.45 10.35 -4.67
C LYS A 135 -5.31 9.52 -5.64
N ILE A 136 -6.37 10.11 -6.19
CA ILE A 136 -7.29 9.43 -7.12
C ILE A 136 -6.53 8.78 -8.29
N HIS A 137 -5.61 9.49 -8.92
CA HIS A 137 -4.85 8.91 -10.05
C HIS A 137 -4.06 7.66 -9.64
N MET A 138 -3.45 7.67 -8.46
CA MET A 138 -2.69 6.52 -7.95
C MET A 138 -3.62 5.35 -7.69
N ALA A 139 -4.78 5.59 -7.08
CA ALA A 139 -5.79 4.56 -6.85
C ALA A 139 -6.26 3.91 -8.16
N LEU A 140 -6.40 4.66 -9.25
CA LEU A 140 -6.75 4.10 -10.56
C LEU A 140 -5.67 3.15 -11.10
N ILE A 141 -4.39 3.46 -10.87
CA ILE A 141 -3.26 2.62 -11.29
C ILE A 141 -3.11 1.37 -10.43
N LEU A 142 -3.63 1.38 -9.20
CA LEU A 142 -3.74 0.17 -8.41
C LEU A 142 -4.66 -0.86 -9.07
N ILE A 143 -5.63 -0.48 -9.92
CA ILE A 143 -6.52 -1.43 -10.58
C ILE A 143 -5.76 -2.49 -11.40
N PRO A 144 -4.93 -2.14 -12.41
CA PRO A 144 -4.16 -3.13 -13.15
C PRO A 144 -3.20 -3.93 -12.25
N VAL A 145 -2.57 -3.30 -11.25
CA VAL A 145 -1.74 -3.99 -10.24
C VAL A 145 -2.55 -5.05 -9.48
N GLY A 146 -3.74 -4.69 -9.01
CA GLY A 146 -4.67 -5.57 -8.31
C GLY A 146 -5.15 -6.74 -9.17
N PHE A 147 -5.27 -6.55 -10.50
CA PHE A 147 -5.55 -7.64 -11.42
C PHE A 147 -4.37 -8.60 -11.59
N VAL A 148 -3.12 -8.12 -11.54
CA VAL A 148 -1.94 -8.99 -11.53
C VAL A 148 -1.91 -9.84 -10.26
N PHE A 149 -2.16 -9.23 -9.09
CA PHE A 149 -2.34 -9.98 -7.83
C PHE A 149 -3.46 -11.02 -7.97
N LYS A 150 -4.64 -10.62 -8.45
CA LYS A 150 -5.76 -11.54 -8.67
C LYS A 150 -5.40 -12.70 -9.60
N TYR A 151 -4.65 -12.46 -10.67
CA TYR A 151 -4.24 -13.53 -11.58
C TYR A 151 -3.41 -14.59 -10.84
N VAL A 152 -2.47 -14.18 -10.00
CA VAL A 152 -1.68 -15.11 -9.17
C VAL A 152 -2.55 -15.78 -8.12
N TYR A 153 -3.49 -15.06 -7.49
CA TYR A 153 -4.47 -15.63 -6.57
C TYR A 153 -5.28 -16.76 -7.22
N ASP A 154 -5.84 -16.51 -8.40
CA ASP A 154 -6.71 -17.47 -9.11
C ASP A 154 -5.93 -18.71 -9.57
N LYS A 155 -4.63 -18.56 -9.88
CA LYS A 155 -3.78 -19.66 -10.38
C LYS A 155 -3.02 -20.42 -9.30
N LYS A 156 -2.67 -19.77 -8.19
CA LYS A 156 -1.72 -20.29 -7.19
C LYS A 156 -2.19 -20.15 -5.75
N GLY A 157 -3.36 -19.55 -5.53
CA GLY A 157 -3.95 -19.38 -4.22
C GLY A 157 -3.43 -18.17 -3.45
N VAL A 158 -4.05 -17.95 -2.28
CA VAL A 158 -3.87 -16.78 -1.44
C VAL A 158 -2.43 -16.58 -0.98
N ASP A 159 -1.74 -17.63 -0.53
CA ASP A 159 -0.38 -17.53 0.01
C ASP A 159 0.62 -17.02 -1.05
N ASN A 160 0.47 -17.45 -2.31
CA ASN A 160 1.30 -17.02 -3.43
C ASN A 160 1.03 -15.57 -3.83
N SER A 161 -0.26 -15.17 -3.88
CA SER A 161 -0.63 -13.79 -4.17
C SER A 161 -0.14 -12.85 -3.07
N TYR A 162 -0.29 -13.27 -1.81
CA TYR A 162 0.19 -12.56 -0.63
C TYR A 162 1.71 -12.36 -0.67
N ALA A 163 2.48 -13.40 -0.96
CA ALA A 163 3.93 -13.28 -1.06
C ALA A 163 4.37 -12.33 -2.17
N MET A 164 3.70 -12.38 -3.34
CA MET A 164 3.95 -11.42 -4.42
C MET A 164 3.61 -9.99 -4.01
N HIS A 165 2.46 -9.78 -3.36
CA HIS A 165 2.04 -8.47 -2.89
C HIS A 165 3.00 -7.92 -1.82
N PHE A 166 3.34 -8.72 -0.82
CA PHE A 166 4.36 -8.37 0.18
C PHE A 166 5.66 -7.91 -0.49
N ALA A 167 6.20 -8.71 -1.40
CA ALA A 167 7.43 -8.35 -2.11
C ALA A 167 7.28 -7.08 -2.96
N THR A 168 6.13 -6.85 -3.58
CA THR A 168 5.85 -5.62 -4.34
C THR A 168 5.92 -4.40 -3.43
N ASN A 169 5.33 -4.47 -2.24
CA ASN A 169 5.36 -3.35 -1.29
C ASN A 169 6.76 -3.13 -0.72
N ILE A 170 7.55 -4.19 -0.52
CA ILE A 170 8.98 -4.05 -0.17
C ILE A 170 9.74 -3.31 -1.28
N LEU A 171 9.52 -3.65 -2.55
CA LEU A 171 10.17 -2.95 -3.67
C LEU A 171 9.79 -1.46 -3.70
N VAL A 172 8.51 -1.13 -3.50
CA VAL A 172 8.04 0.27 -3.42
C VAL A 172 8.74 1.03 -2.29
N VAL A 173 8.85 0.43 -1.10
CA VAL A 173 9.55 1.05 0.03
C VAL A 173 11.04 1.22 -0.26
N CYS A 174 11.70 0.20 -0.83
CA CYS A 174 13.10 0.32 -1.23
C CYS A 174 13.31 1.45 -2.24
N THR A 175 12.42 1.61 -3.22
CA THR A 175 12.50 2.70 -4.21
C THR A 175 12.30 4.07 -3.56
N LEU A 176 11.36 4.20 -2.64
CA LEU A 176 11.19 5.44 -1.87
C LEU A 176 12.45 5.81 -1.09
N PHE A 177 13.12 4.82 -0.47
CA PHE A 177 14.38 5.08 0.22
C PHE A 177 15.50 5.48 -0.73
N LEU A 178 15.60 4.83 -1.89
CA LEU A 178 16.59 5.18 -2.91
C LEU A 178 16.37 6.61 -3.44
N SER A 179 15.13 7.08 -3.53
CA SER A 179 14.85 8.46 -3.96
C SER A 179 15.25 9.54 -2.95
N PHE A 180 15.57 9.19 -1.70
CA PHE A 180 16.13 10.16 -0.74
C PHE A 180 17.66 10.27 -0.81
N VAL A 181 18.33 9.30 -1.46
CA VAL A 181 19.79 9.21 -1.53
C VAL A 181 20.33 9.66 -2.89
N LEU A 182 19.53 9.50 -3.95
CA LEU A 182 19.81 9.93 -5.32
C LEU A 182 19.28 11.34 -5.57
#